data_AF-A0A3R6XEN5-F1
#
_entry.id   AF-A0A3R6XEN5-F1
#
_cell.length_a   1.000
_cell.length_b   1.000
_cell.length_c   1.000
_cell.angle_alpha   90.00
_cell.angle_beta   90.00
_cell.angle_gamma   90.00
#
_symmetry.space_group_name_H-M   'P 1'
#
loop_
_entity.id
_entity.type
_entity.pdbx_description
1 polymer ?
#
loop_
_entity_poly.entity_id
_entity_poly.type
_entity_poly.pdbx_seq_one_letter_code
_entity_poly.pdbx_strand_id
1 'polypeptide(L)'
;LPDCADLADPEALPDSLLSESAEMVSLIGEYLTTCFYSNVWNHRDAAIRKVALDMTDPAFTDPHDPHVVLSVASTMVQSGVSDRIAQVALSAVALCHGMLQFAETHATLDRDAVVQVLNNPLIQLVNKLGESLVKIRDEVTSVLLQVAKTHIP
;
A
#
# COMPACT_ATOMS: atom_id res chain seq x y z
N LEU A 1 8.12 -9.19 -10.82
CA LEU A 1 6.94 -10.06 -10.64
C LEU A 1 6.66 -10.75 -11.97
N PRO A 2 6.64 -12.09 -12.02
CA PRO A 2 6.53 -12.85 -13.27
C PRO A 2 5.34 -12.45 -14.15
N ASP A 3 4.21 -12.13 -13.53
CA ASP A 3 2.95 -11.85 -14.25
C ASP A 3 2.76 -10.35 -14.61
N CYS A 4 3.72 -9.48 -14.30
CA CYS A 4 3.63 -8.06 -14.64
C CYS A 4 4.00 -7.77 -16.10
N ALA A 5 4.77 -8.66 -16.74
CA ALA A 5 5.27 -8.46 -18.10
C ALA A 5 4.20 -8.68 -19.19
N ASP A 6 3.08 -9.33 -18.84
CA ASP A 6 1.99 -9.67 -19.75
C ASP A 6 0.77 -8.74 -19.61
N LEU A 7 0.87 -7.70 -18.77
CA LEU A 7 -0.19 -6.71 -18.61
C LEU A 7 -0.17 -5.73 -19.77
N ALA A 8 -1.34 -5.43 -20.33
CA ALA A 8 -1.48 -4.34 -21.29
C ALA A 8 -1.16 -3.01 -20.62
N ASP A 9 -0.75 -2.00 -21.40
CA ASP A 9 -0.49 -0.68 -20.83
C ASP A 9 -1.76 -0.11 -20.18
N PRO A 10 -1.65 0.48 -18.97
CA PRO A 10 -2.78 1.12 -18.32
C PRO A 10 -3.19 2.39 -19.08
N GLU A 11 -4.45 2.80 -18.91
CA GLU A 11 -4.95 4.06 -19.42
C GLU A 11 -4.18 5.25 -18.81
N ALA A 12 -3.86 6.25 -19.64
CA ALA A 12 -3.15 7.43 -19.17
C ALA A 12 -3.96 8.19 -18.11
N LEU A 13 -3.27 8.68 -17.07
CA LEU A 13 -3.89 9.51 -16.05
C LEU A 13 -4.10 10.95 -16.54
N PRO A 14 -5.16 11.63 -16.08
CA PRO A 14 -5.28 13.07 -16.27
C PRO A 14 -4.09 13.82 -15.64
N ASP A 15 -3.60 14.89 -16.27
CA ASP A 15 -2.48 15.71 -15.77
C ASP A 15 -2.70 16.23 -14.34
N SER A 16 -3.95 16.52 -13.98
CA SER A 16 -4.32 16.94 -12.62
C SER A 16 -4.04 15.84 -11.59
N LEU A 17 -4.38 14.59 -11.92
CA LEU A 17 -4.17 13.46 -11.03
C LEU A 17 -2.69 13.08 -10.95
N LEU A 18 -1.93 13.21 -12.05
CA LEU A 18 -0.48 13.07 -12.03
C LEU A 18 0.19 14.11 -11.12
N SER A 19 -0.28 15.35 -11.19
CA SER A 19 0.21 16.44 -10.33
C SER A 19 -0.11 16.20 -8.85
N GLU A 20 -1.33 15.74 -8.55
CA GLU A 20 -1.73 15.36 -7.19
C GLU A 20 -0.96 14.14 -6.66
N SER A 21 -0.50 13.27 -7.56
CA SER A 21 0.23 12.04 -7.22
C SER A 21 1.75 12.20 -7.31
N ALA A 22 2.28 13.43 -7.31
CA ALA A 22 3.70 13.68 -7.54
C ALA A 22 4.64 12.91 -6.59
N GLU A 23 4.27 12.79 -5.31
CA GLU A 23 5.05 11.99 -4.34
C GLU A 23 5.02 10.49 -4.67
N MET A 24 3.87 9.96 -5.09
CA MET A 24 3.74 8.58 -5.54
C MET A 24 4.56 8.34 -6.80
N VAL A 25 4.48 9.24 -7.80
CA VAL A 25 5.30 9.17 -9.02
C VAL A 25 6.79 9.22 -8.69
N SER A 26 7.22 10.07 -7.76
CA SER A 26 8.61 10.16 -7.31
C SER A 26 9.11 8.86 -6.66
N LEU A 27 8.23 8.17 -5.92
CA LEU A 27 8.59 6.94 -5.21
C LEU A 27 8.54 5.68 -6.08
N ILE A 28 7.44 5.46 -6.81
CA ILE A 28 7.17 4.19 -7.52
C ILE A 28 7.25 4.32 -9.04
N GLY A 29 7.47 5.54 -9.54
CA GLY A 29 7.49 5.84 -10.97
C GLY A 29 6.09 5.96 -11.57
N GLU A 30 6.00 6.72 -12.66
CA GLU A 30 4.74 7.03 -13.34
C GLU A 30 3.97 5.79 -13.79
N TYR A 31 4.67 4.75 -14.27
CA TYR A 31 4.03 3.52 -14.72
C TYR A 31 3.26 2.80 -13.60
N LEU A 32 3.87 2.62 -12.43
CA LEU A 32 3.20 1.95 -11.31
C LEU A 32 2.10 2.84 -10.71
N THR A 33 2.29 4.16 -10.68
CA THR A 33 1.22 5.10 -10.32
C THR A 33 0.03 4.97 -11.25
N THR A 34 0.26 4.91 -12.57
CA THR A 34 -0.79 4.73 -13.58
C THR A 34 -1.50 3.38 -13.41
N CYS A 35 -0.74 2.32 -13.14
CA CYS A 35 -1.31 1.00 -12.83
C CYS A 35 -2.19 1.03 -11.58
N PHE A 36 -1.77 1.74 -10.53
CA PHE A 36 -2.52 1.86 -9.27
C PHE A 36 -3.89 2.53 -9.44
N TYR A 37 -4.00 3.52 -10.34
CA TYR A 37 -5.25 4.21 -10.63
C TYR A 37 -6.09 3.58 -11.76
N SER A 38 -5.58 2.55 -12.44
CA SER A 38 -6.28 1.91 -13.56
C SER A 38 -7.60 1.23 -13.14
N ASN A 39 -8.58 1.29 -14.03
CA ASN A 39 -9.84 0.57 -13.90
C ASN A 39 -9.66 -0.96 -13.97
N VAL A 40 -8.55 -1.42 -14.56
CA VAL A 40 -8.18 -2.84 -14.66
C VAL A 40 -7.61 -3.31 -13.32
N TRP A 41 -8.31 -4.23 -12.66
CA TRP A 41 -7.96 -4.66 -11.29
C TRP A 41 -6.56 -5.28 -11.19
N ASN A 42 -6.13 -5.98 -12.24
CA ASN A 42 -4.85 -6.66 -12.32
C ASN A 42 -3.69 -5.67 -12.42
N HIS A 43 -3.89 -4.45 -12.92
CA HIS A 43 -2.91 -3.37 -12.82
C HIS A 43 -2.77 -2.88 -11.37
N ARG A 44 -3.90 -2.64 -10.70
CA ARG A 44 -3.90 -2.19 -9.29
C ARG A 44 -3.24 -3.21 -8.37
N ASP A 45 -3.61 -4.48 -8.53
CA ASP A 45 -3.00 -5.60 -7.82
C ASP A 45 -1.48 -5.70 -8.07
N ALA A 46 -1.06 -5.60 -9.33
CA ALA A 46 0.37 -5.65 -9.69
C ALA A 46 1.16 -4.49 -9.07
N ALA A 47 0.64 -3.26 -9.13
CA ALA A 47 1.27 -2.09 -8.53
C ALA A 47 1.44 -2.26 -7.01
N ILE A 48 0.37 -2.65 -6.32
CA ILE A 48 0.39 -2.85 -4.86
C ILE A 48 1.35 -3.98 -4.47
N ARG A 49 1.34 -5.12 -5.18
CA ARG A 49 2.29 -6.22 -4.90
C ARG A 49 3.72 -5.83 -5.15
N LYS A 50 3.99 -5.02 -6.18
CA LYS A 50 5.34 -4.55 -6.50
C LYS A 50 5.86 -3.68 -5.36
N VAL A 51 5.08 -2.72 -4.89
CA VAL A 51 5.46 -1.86 -3.76
C VAL A 51 5.60 -2.66 -2.47
N ALA A 52 4.73 -3.65 -2.22
CA ALA A 52 4.85 -4.51 -1.04
C ALA A 52 6.16 -5.32 -1.03
N LEU A 53 6.62 -5.76 -2.21
CA LEU A 53 7.92 -6.42 -2.35
C LEU A 53 9.06 -5.42 -2.16
N ASP A 54 9.00 -4.29 -2.84
CA ASP A 54 10.09 -3.30 -2.88
C ASP A 54 10.32 -2.62 -1.53
N MET A 55 9.27 -2.48 -0.71
CA MET A 55 9.39 -1.92 0.65
C MET A 55 10.25 -2.76 1.59
N THR A 56 10.55 -4.02 1.23
CA THR A 56 11.49 -4.86 1.97
C THR A 56 12.94 -4.68 1.52
N ASP A 57 13.19 -3.91 0.46
CA ASP A 57 14.50 -3.64 -0.11
C ASP A 57 14.98 -2.22 0.28
N PRO A 58 16.05 -2.11 1.10
CA PRO A 58 16.63 -0.81 1.45
C PRO A 58 17.05 0.02 0.23
N ALA A 59 17.42 -0.61 -0.89
CA ALA A 59 17.77 0.11 -2.11
C ALA A 59 16.59 0.87 -2.71
N PHE A 60 15.36 0.41 -2.44
CA PHE A 60 14.14 1.12 -2.81
C PHE A 60 13.78 2.18 -1.77
N THR A 61 13.96 1.94 -0.46
CA THR A 61 13.47 2.85 0.58
C THR A 61 14.45 3.93 1.01
N ASP A 62 15.73 3.61 1.17
CA ASP A 62 16.77 4.51 1.71
C ASP A 62 16.96 5.83 0.92
N PRO A 63 16.74 5.88 -0.41
CA PRO A 63 16.84 7.13 -1.16
C PRO A 63 15.74 8.16 -0.86
N HIS A 64 14.67 7.77 -0.18
CA HIS A 64 13.49 8.60 0.03
C HIS A 64 13.29 8.97 1.51
N ASP A 65 12.53 10.04 1.75
CA ASP A 65 12.08 10.37 3.10
C ASP A 65 11.14 9.26 3.60
N PRO A 66 11.42 8.62 4.76
CA PRO A 66 10.59 7.54 5.30
C PRO A 66 9.15 7.96 5.59
N HIS A 67 8.89 9.25 5.87
CA HIS A 67 7.53 9.77 6.01
C HIS A 67 6.77 9.75 4.68
N VAL A 68 7.46 10.08 3.57
CA VAL A 68 6.88 10.02 2.22
C VAL A 68 6.61 8.57 1.81
N VAL A 69 7.54 7.66 2.08
CA VAL A 69 7.36 6.21 1.82
C VAL A 69 6.10 5.70 2.51
N LEU A 70 5.95 5.99 3.81
CA LEU A 70 4.77 5.57 4.56
C LEU A 70 3.48 6.26 4.09
N SER A 71 3.51 7.55 3.76
CA SER A 71 2.34 8.29 3.27
C SER A 71 1.81 7.71 1.95
N VAL A 72 2.70 7.44 1.00
CA VAL A 72 2.34 6.82 -0.29
C VAL A 72 1.81 5.40 -0.06
N ALA A 73 2.50 4.59 0.74
CA ALA A 73 2.05 3.24 1.05
C ALA A 73 0.69 3.23 1.74
N SER A 74 0.43 4.17 2.66
CA SER A 74 -0.87 4.33 3.31
C SER A 74 -1.99 4.63 2.33
N THR A 75 -1.76 5.54 1.38
CA THR A 75 -2.72 5.83 0.32
C THR A 75 -3.04 4.58 -0.50
N MET A 76 -2.01 3.79 -0.83
CA MET A 76 -2.18 2.54 -1.56
C MET A 76 -2.94 1.48 -0.74
N VAL A 77 -2.65 1.33 0.55
CA VAL A 77 -3.36 0.41 1.43
C VAL A 77 -4.82 0.82 1.61
N GLN A 78 -5.08 2.09 1.89
CA GLN A 78 -6.45 2.62 2.04
C GLN A 78 -7.29 2.30 0.80
N SER A 79 -6.78 2.64 -0.38
CA SER A 79 -7.47 2.37 -1.65
C SER A 79 -7.65 0.87 -1.88
N GLY A 80 -6.55 0.11 -1.78
CA GLY A 80 -6.55 -1.32 -2.11
C GLY A 80 -7.39 -2.18 -1.16
N VAL A 81 -7.39 -1.91 0.15
CA VAL A 81 -8.24 -2.63 1.12
C VAL A 81 -9.71 -2.39 0.83
N SER A 82 -10.07 -1.18 0.40
CA SER A 82 -11.44 -0.82 0.02
C SER A 82 -11.88 -1.40 -1.33
N ASP A 83 -10.96 -2.01 -2.10
CA ASP A 83 -11.27 -2.56 -3.42
C ASP A 83 -12.30 -3.71 -3.33
N ARG A 84 -13.18 -3.73 -4.32
CA ARG A 84 -14.19 -4.78 -4.50
C ARG A 84 -13.59 -6.11 -4.96
N ILE A 85 -12.41 -6.08 -5.56
CA ILE A 85 -11.70 -7.25 -6.03
C ILE A 85 -10.86 -7.81 -4.89
N ALA A 86 -11.23 -9.01 -4.44
CA ALA A 86 -10.60 -9.69 -3.31
C ALA A 86 -9.07 -9.76 -3.40
N GLN A 87 -8.52 -10.00 -4.60
CA GLN A 87 -7.09 -10.11 -4.83
C GLN A 87 -6.36 -8.79 -4.57
N VAL A 88 -6.94 -7.65 -5.01
CA VAL A 88 -6.36 -6.32 -4.76
C VAL A 88 -6.37 -6.02 -3.25
N ALA A 89 -7.46 -6.35 -2.56
CA ALA A 89 -7.56 -6.18 -1.11
C ALA A 89 -6.53 -7.03 -0.35
N LEU A 90 -6.32 -8.28 -0.74
CA LEU A 90 -5.29 -9.14 -0.13
C LEU A 90 -3.87 -8.57 -0.34
N SER A 91 -3.56 -8.09 -1.54
CA SER A 91 -2.29 -7.43 -1.83
C SER A 91 -2.09 -6.17 -0.99
N ALA A 92 -3.16 -5.41 -0.74
CA ALA A 92 -3.11 -4.22 0.11
C ALA A 92 -2.92 -4.55 1.59
N VAL A 93 -3.50 -5.65 2.08
CA VAL A 93 -3.24 -6.15 3.44
C VAL A 93 -1.76 -6.56 3.58
N ALA A 94 -1.19 -7.23 2.57
CA ALA A 94 0.23 -7.56 2.55
C ALA A 94 1.12 -6.31 2.53
N LEU A 95 0.75 -5.28 1.78
CA LEU A 95 1.43 -3.98 1.79
C LEU A 95 1.38 -3.34 3.19
N CYS A 96 0.26 -3.43 3.90
CA CYS A 96 0.13 -2.91 5.27
C CYS A 96 1.07 -3.64 6.25
N HIS A 97 1.24 -4.96 6.12
CA HIS A 97 2.28 -5.68 6.87
C HIS A 97 3.68 -5.12 6.61
N GLY A 98 4.01 -4.85 5.35
CA GLY A 98 5.27 -4.21 4.96
C GLY A 98 5.46 -2.83 5.59
N MET A 99 4.39 -2.01 5.62
CA MET A 99 4.44 -0.69 6.26
C MET A 99 4.77 -0.77 7.76
N LEU A 100 4.20 -1.75 8.47
CA LEU A 100 4.47 -1.92 9.90
C LEU A 100 5.91 -2.35 10.15
N GLN A 101 6.43 -3.27 9.35
CA GLN A 101 7.83 -3.69 9.42
C GLN A 101 8.76 -2.53 9.10
N PHE A 102 8.46 -1.76 8.05
CA PHE A 102 9.21 -0.57 7.68
C PHE A 102 9.26 0.44 8.83
N ALA A 103 8.12 0.71 9.48
CA ALA A 103 8.05 1.63 10.62
C ALA A 103 8.87 1.14 11.83
N GLU A 104 8.87 -0.16 12.11
CA GLU A 104 9.65 -0.76 13.21
C GLU A 104 11.16 -0.64 13.00
N THR A 105 11.65 -0.65 11.75
CA THR A 105 13.09 -0.63 11.44
C THR A 105 13.66 0.78 11.26
N HIS A 106 12.83 1.81 11.12
CA HIS A 106 13.27 3.18 10.83
C HIS A 106 13.16 4.09 12.05
N ALA A 107 14.27 4.25 12.77
CA ALA A 107 14.34 5.01 14.03
C ALA A 107 14.02 6.52 13.91
N THR A 108 13.98 7.06 12.69
CA THR A 108 13.62 8.47 12.45
C THR A 108 12.11 8.71 12.45
N LEU A 109 11.31 7.65 12.34
CA LEU A 109 9.85 7.75 12.40
C LEU A 109 9.41 7.79 13.86
N ASP A 110 8.81 8.90 14.26
CA ASP A 110 8.15 8.97 15.55
C ASP A 110 6.79 8.28 15.53
N ARG A 111 6.33 7.86 16.72
CA ARG A 111 5.05 7.20 16.91
C ARG A 111 3.86 7.99 16.39
N ASP A 112 3.84 9.31 16.57
CA ASP A 112 2.70 10.13 16.20
C ASP A 112 2.54 10.19 14.67
N ALA A 113 3.65 10.30 13.94
CA ALA A 113 3.68 10.25 12.48
C ALA A 113 3.16 8.92 11.95
N VAL A 114 3.61 7.79 12.51
CA VAL A 114 3.14 6.46 12.09
C VAL A 114 1.65 6.29 12.37
N VAL A 115 1.17 6.73 13.54
CA VAL A 115 -0.26 6.68 13.89
C VAL A 115 -1.10 7.53 12.94
N GLN A 116 -0.66 8.76 12.63
CA GLN A 116 -1.36 9.64 11.69
C GLN A 116 -1.51 9.00 10.32
N VAL A 117 -0.43 8.40 9.80
CA VAL A 117 -0.43 7.76 8.49
C VAL A 117 -1.30 6.50 8.46
N LEU A 118 -1.41 5.74 9.55
CA LEU A 118 -2.23 4.53 9.62
C LEU A 118 -3.73 4.78 9.80
N ASN A 119 -4.16 5.98 10.21
CA ASN A 119 -5.56 6.27 10.51
C ASN A 119 -6.53 5.89 9.38
N ASN A 120 -6.23 6.29 8.14
CA ASN A 120 -7.10 6.00 7.01
C ASN A 120 -7.13 4.51 6.63
N PRO A 121 -5.98 3.81 6.48
CA PRO A 121 -5.94 2.36 6.35
C PRO A 121 -6.71 1.61 7.44
N LEU A 122 -6.58 2.02 8.70
CA LEU A 122 -7.23 1.35 9.84
C LEU A 122 -8.76 1.39 9.73
N ILE A 123 -9.34 2.51 9.31
CA ILE A 123 -10.78 2.60 9.06
C ILE A 123 -11.21 1.57 8.00
N GLN A 124 -10.44 1.47 6.90
CA GLN A 124 -10.76 0.53 5.83
C GLN A 124 -10.59 -0.93 6.27
N LEU A 125 -9.54 -1.24 7.03
CA LEU A 125 -9.32 -2.57 7.60
C LEU A 125 -10.47 -2.99 8.53
N VAL A 126 -10.89 -2.11 9.44
CA VAL A 126 -12.02 -2.40 10.33
C VAL A 126 -13.31 -2.63 9.54
N ASN A 127 -13.59 -1.83 8.51
CA ASN A 127 -14.74 -2.06 7.63
C ASN A 127 -14.64 -3.42 6.91
N LYS A 128 -13.44 -3.80 6.48
CA LYS A 128 -13.18 -5.04 5.74
C LYS A 128 -13.33 -6.30 6.59
N LEU A 129 -13.41 -6.21 7.92
CA LEU A 129 -13.79 -7.34 8.79
C LEU A 129 -15.22 -7.85 8.51
N GLY A 130 -16.09 -7.01 7.92
CA GLY A 130 -17.43 -7.41 7.49
C GLY A 130 -17.48 -8.19 6.17
N GLU A 131 -16.34 -8.45 5.51
CA GLU A 131 -16.28 -9.10 4.20
C GLU A 131 -16.79 -10.54 4.26
N SER A 132 -17.45 -10.99 3.19
CA SER A 132 -18.02 -12.34 3.09
C SER A 132 -16.95 -13.43 2.99
N LEU A 133 -15.83 -13.13 2.33
CA LEU A 133 -14.73 -14.05 2.11
C LEU A 133 -13.88 -14.23 3.38
N VAL A 134 -13.89 -15.44 3.94
CA VAL A 134 -13.17 -15.82 5.16
C VAL A 134 -11.69 -15.44 5.09
N LYS A 135 -11.02 -15.75 3.98
CA LYS A 135 -9.60 -15.45 3.79
C LYS A 135 -9.28 -13.96 4.01
N ILE A 136 -10.09 -13.05 3.47
CA ILE A 136 -9.86 -11.61 3.66
C ILE A 136 -10.00 -11.24 5.14
N ARG A 137 -11.04 -11.75 5.82
CA ARG A 137 -11.24 -11.47 7.24
C ARG A 137 -10.09 -11.96 8.09
N ASP A 138 -9.55 -13.15 7.79
CA ASP A 138 -8.43 -13.73 8.53
C ASP A 138 -7.16 -12.88 8.37
N GLU A 139 -6.83 -12.47 7.14
CA GLU A 139 -5.67 -11.60 6.87
C GLU A 139 -5.84 -10.21 7.50
N VAL A 140 -7.02 -9.61 7.39
CA VAL A 140 -7.33 -8.32 8.02
C VAL A 140 -7.27 -8.41 9.55
N THR A 141 -7.75 -9.50 10.13
CA THR A 141 -7.65 -9.74 11.58
C THR A 141 -6.18 -9.87 11.99
N SER A 142 -5.39 -10.60 11.21
CA SER A 142 -3.95 -10.77 11.43
C SER A 142 -3.22 -9.43 11.44
N VAL A 143 -3.42 -8.58 10.44
CA VAL A 143 -2.76 -7.27 10.37
C VAL A 143 -3.21 -6.35 11.51
N LEU A 144 -4.49 -6.32 11.87
CA LEU A 144 -4.99 -5.51 13.00
C LEU A 144 -4.38 -5.97 14.34
N LEU A 145 -4.23 -7.28 14.54
CA LEU A 145 -3.53 -7.81 15.71
C LEU A 145 -2.04 -7.46 15.70
N GLN A 146 -1.41 -7.37 14.52
CA GLN A 146 -0.04 -6.89 14.42
C GLN A 146 0.05 -5.41 14.79
N VAL A 147 -0.82 -4.54 14.26
CA VAL A 147 -0.86 -3.12 14.64
C VAL A 147 -0.97 -2.96 16.16
N ALA A 148 -1.83 -3.75 16.80
CA ALA A 148 -2.00 -3.71 18.26
C ALA A 148 -0.76 -4.17 19.05
N LYS A 149 0.13 -4.96 18.44
CA LYS A 149 1.36 -5.48 19.05
C LYS A 149 2.60 -4.67 18.68
N THR A 150 2.60 -4.02 17.52
CA THR A 150 3.74 -3.29 16.98
C THR A 150 4.16 -2.20 17.95
N HIS A 151 5.40 -2.30 18.41
CA HIS A 151 6.02 -1.29 19.24
C HIS A 151 6.69 -0.27 18.34
N ILE A 152 6.01 0.85 18.10
CA ILE A 152 6.61 1.98 17.39
C ILE A 152 7.49 2.71 18.42
N PRO A 153 8.81 2.85 18.16
CA PRO A 153 9.76 3.44 19.10
C PRO A 153 9.44 4.89 19.49
#